data_AF-F9EKV3-F1
#
_entry.id   AF-F9EKV3-F1
#
_cell.length_a   1.000
_cell.length_b   1.000
_cell.length_c   1.000
_cell.angle_alpha   90.00
_cell.angle_beta   90.00
_cell.angle_gamma   90.00
#
_symmetry.space_group_name_H-M   'P 1'
#
loop_
_entity.id
_entity.type
_entity.pdbx_description
1 polymer ?
#
loop_
_entity_poly.entity_id
_entity_poly.type
_entity_poly.pdbx_seq_one_letter_code
_entity_poly.pdbx_strand_id
1 'polypeptide(L)'
;MEKLDGVANTLYVPLYGRIYVSKKFPEYFYDEMALKIEEKFTSGISKGSFEYTNMAYAARYYNMDKMIIKFIEEHKISNIVLLGIGLETAYDRITQKCGLGEVNYYGIDLPEVIEIRKKYFTERKQETLIAGDMFEMEWKEQIDTSIPTLLIVSGVFQYFFEDKIIEFIKNLKKNFLMVS
;
A
#
# COMPACT_ATOMS: atom_id res chain seq x y z
N MET A 1 -11.82 -14.92 8.98
CA MET A 1 -10.75 -14.52 8.03
C MET A 1 -10.71 -15.54 6.91
N GLU A 2 -10.59 -15.10 5.66
CA GLU A 2 -10.40 -16.01 4.53
C GLU A 2 -9.02 -16.67 4.66
N LYS A 3 -8.91 -17.95 4.28
CA LYS A 3 -7.66 -18.70 4.38
C LYS A 3 -6.81 -18.36 3.15
N LEU A 4 -5.70 -17.66 3.37
CA LEU A 4 -4.72 -17.29 2.36
C LEU A 4 -3.46 -18.12 2.56
N ASP A 5 -2.81 -18.50 1.46
CA ASP A 5 -1.54 -19.22 1.48
C ASP A 5 -0.35 -18.26 1.24
N GLY A 6 0.84 -18.64 1.71
CA GLY A 6 2.06 -17.84 1.50
C GLY A 6 2.04 -16.45 2.16
N VAL A 7 2.61 -15.46 1.47
CA VAL A 7 2.76 -14.07 1.97
C VAL A 7 1.40 -13.41 2.21
N ALA A 8 0.39 -13.77 1.42
CA ALA A 8 -0.96 -13.21 1.53
C ALA A 8 -1.60 -13.46 2.91
N ASN A 9 -1.17 -14.50 3.64
CA ASN A 9 -1.63 -14.75 5.02
C ASN A 9 -1.22 -13.63 6.01
N THR A 10 -0.20 -12.83 5.68
CA THR A 10 0.29 -11.74 6.53
C THR A 10 -0.46 -10.41 6.34
N LEU A 11 -1.36 -10.35 5.35
CA LEU A 11 -2.13 -9.17 4.94
C LEU A 11 -2.78 -8.39 6.10
N TYR A 12 -3.26 -9.13 7.10
CA TYR A 12 -4.03 -8.60 8.21
C TYR A 12 -3.20 -8.04 9.36
N VAL A 13 -1.94 -8.47 9.49
CA VAL A 13 -1.03 -8.06 10.57
C VAL A 13 -0.73 -6.55 10.52
N PRO A 14 -0.28 -5.97 9.40
CA PRO A 14 0.00 -4.55 9.34
C PRO A 14 -1.28 -3.70 9.38
N LEU A 15 -2.40 -4.22 8.88
CA LEU A 15 -3.72 -3.58 9.04
C LEU A 15 -4.08 -3.44 10.52
N TYR A 16 -3.94 -4.52 11.30
CA TYR A 16 -4.20 -4.46 12.74
C TYR A 16 -3.29 -3.45 13.44
N GLY A 17 -2.01 -3.37 13.07
CA GLY A 17 -1.10 -2.35 13.60
C GLY A 17 -1.66 -0.94 13.45
N ARG A 18 -2.19 -0.61 12.26
CA ARG A 18 -2.82 0.70 12.00
C ARG A 18 -4.11 0.90 12.80
N ILE A 19 -4.97 -0.11 12.89
CA ILE A 19 -6.20 -0.09 13.71
C ILE A 19 -5.86 0.17 15.18
N TYR A 20 -4.92 -0.60 15.72
CA TYR A 20 -4.49 -0.52 17.12
C TYR A 20 -4.00 0.88 17.47
N VAL A 21 -3.09 1.42 16.66
CA VAL A 21 -2.51 2.75 16.89
C VAL A 21 -3.55 3.84 16.70
N SER A 22 -4.44 3.73 15.70
CA SER A 22 -5.53 4.70 15.50
C SER A 22 -6.50 4.77 16.68
N LYS A 23 -6.69 3.66 17.42
CA LYS A 23 -7.53 3.63 18.64
C LYS A 23 -6.80 4.14 19.88
N LYS A 24 -5.53 3.76 20.04
CA LYS A 24 -4.80 3.95 21.30
C LYS A 24 -3.94 5.22 21.33
N PHE A 25 -3.41 5.62 20.18
CA PHE A 25 -2.53 6.77 19.99
C PHE A 25 -2.92 7.57 18.73
N PRO A 26 -4.19 8.02 18.60
CA PRO A 26 -4.70 8.71 17.42
C PRO A 26 -3.92 10.01 17.10
N GLU A 27 -3.32 10.64 18.10
CA GLU A 27 -2.46 11.83 17.95
C GLU A 27 -1.17 11.54 17.18
N TYR A 28 -0.70 10.29 17.17
CA TYR A 28 0.49 9.88 16.42
C TYR A 28 0.15 9.48 14.98
N PHE A 29 -0.81 8.57 14.82
CA PHE A 29 -1.23 8.05 13.52
C PHE A 29 -2.70 7.66 13.56
N TYR A 30 -3.46 8.13 12.57
CA TYR A 30 -4.89 7.88 12.48
C TYR A 30 -5.27 7.43 11.06
N ASP A 31 -5.93 6.28 10.99
CA ASP A 31 -6.36 5.64 9.75
C ASP A 31 -7.86 5.31 9.84
N GLU A 32 -8.67 6.29 9.47
CA GLU A 32 -10.13 6.20 9.52
C GLU A 32 -10.67 5.03 8.69
N MET A 33 -10.09 4.80 7.51
CA MET A 33 -10.53 3.71 6.64
C MET A 33 -10.16 2.34 7.24
N ALA A 34 -8.99 2.19 7.86
CA ALA A 34 -8.65 0.95 8.57
C ALA A 34 -9.63 0.65 9.72
N LEU A 35 -10.06 1.68 10.47
CA LEU A 35 -11.10 1.53 11.49
C LEU A 35 -12.44 1.15 10.89
N LYS A 36 -12.84 1.76 9.77
CA LYS A 36 -14.10 1.45 9.08
C LYS A 36 -14.14 0.01 8.56
N ILE A 37 -13.04 -0.49 7.98
CA ILE A 37 -13.01 -1.87 7.50
C ILE A 37 -12.93 -2.88 8.65
N GLU A 38 -12.45 -2.49 9.84
CA GLU A 38 -12.44 -3.33 11.04
C GLU A 38 -13.84 -3.89 11.36
N GLU A 39 -14.90 -3.10 11.14
CA GLU A 39 -16.29 -3.49 11.37
C GLU A 39 -16.72 -4.72 10.56
N LYS A 40 -16.04 -4.98 9.44
CA LYS A 40 -16.31 -6.14 8.57
C LYS A 40 -15.64 -7.43 9.08
N PHE A 41 -14.83 -7.38 10.14
CA PHE A 41 -14.13 -8.54 10.66
C PHE A 41 -14.94 -9.24 11.75
N THR A 42 -15.17 -10.55 11.57
CA THR A 42 -15.98 -11.35 12.50
C THR A 42 -15.20 -11.92 13.68
N SER A 43 -13.85 -12.01 13.62
CA SER A 43 -12.95 -12.29 14.75
C SER A 43 -11.48 -12.39 14.30
N GLY A 44 -10.55 -12.29 15.27
CA GLY A 44 -9.20 -12.90 15.18
C GLY A 44 -8.05 -12.02 14.70
N ILE A 45 -8.30 -10.77 14.27
CA ILE A 45 -7.26 -9.92 13.68
C ILE A 45 -6.16 -9.48 14.66
N SER A 46 -6.46 -9.46 15.97
CA SER A 46 -5.52 -9.07 17.03
C SER A 46 -4.61 -10.18 17.52
N LYS A 47 -4.84 -11.44 17.11
CA LYS A 47 -4.18 -12.61 17.70
C LYS A 47 -2.67 -12.60 17.42
N GLY A 48 -1.87 -12.62 18.49
CA GLY A 48 -0.40 -12.65 18.39
C GLY A 48 0.25 -11.29 18.10
N SER A 49 -0.51 -10.19 18.19
CA SER A 49 0.03 -8.84 18.03
C SER A 49 0.69 -8.33 19.32
N PHE A 50 1.74 -7.52 19.16
CA PHE A 50 2.42 -6.82 20.24
C PHE A 50 2.39 -5.31 19.98
N GLU A 51 2.28 -4.51 21.05
CA GLU A 51 2.22 -3.04 20.94
C GLU A 51 3.42 -2.48 20.17
N TYR A 52 4.63 -2.97 20.47
CA TYR A 52 5.85 -2.58 19.77
C TYR A 52 5.74 -2.79 18.25
N THR A 53 5.28 -3.97 17.81
CA THR A 53 5.11 -4.25 16.37
C THR A 53 4.02 -3.40 15.75
N ASN A 54 2.92 -3.14 16.48
CA ASN A 54 1.84 -2.29 16.00
C ASN A 54 2.32 -0.85 15.77
N MET A 55 3.09 -0.32 16.73
CA MET A 55 3.75 0.98 16.61
C MET A 55 4.74 1.03 15.45
N ALA A 56 5.55 -0.01 15.26
CA ALA A 56 6.48 -0.10 14.12
C ALA A 56 5.74 -0.08 12.77
N TYR A 57 4.62 -0.79 12.65
CA TYR A 57 3.80 -0.76 11.45
C TYR A 57 3.20 0.64 11.22
N ALA A 58 2.59 1.25 12.22
CA ALA A 58 2.04 2.60 12.10
C ALA A 58 3.12 3.63 11.74
N ALA A 59 4.31 3.54 12.34
CA ALA A 59 5.43 4.42 12.05
C ALA A 59 5.90 4.31 10.58
N ARG A 60 5.93 3.10 10.02
CA ARG A 60 6.20 2.90 8.60
C ARG A 60 5.19 3.66 7.73
N TYR A 61 3.89 3.53 8.01
CA TYR A 61 2.84 4.21 7.24
C TYR A 61 2.83 5.71 7.44
N TYR A 62 3.11 6.20 8.65
CA TYR A 62 3.29 7.62 8.93
C TYR A 62 4.40 8.24 8.07
N ASN A 63 5.55 7.56 7.96
CA ASN A 63 6.66 8.03 7.13
C ASN A 63 6.36 7.92 5.63
N MET A 64 5.72 6.83 5.20
CA MET A 64 5.29 6.67 3.81
C MET A 64 4.30 7.77 3.39
N ASP A 65 3.32 8.09 4.23
CA ASP A 65 2.36 9.15 3.97
C ASP A 65 3.07 10.49 3.78
N LYS A 66 4.06 10.82 4.62
CA LYS A 66 4.88 12.03 4.46
C LYS A 66 5.63 12.06 3.13
N MET A 67 6.20 10.93 2.71
CA MET A 67 6.91 10.83 1.44
C MET A 67 5.96 11.01 0.25
N ILE A 68 4.77 10.41 0.30
CA ILE A 68 3.74 10.57 -0.73
C ILE A 68 3.27 12.03 -0.82
N ILE A 69 2.94 12.65 0.32
CA ILE A 69 2.48 14.04 0.36
C ILE A 69 3.53 14.97 -0.24
N LYS A 70 4.79 14.83 0.19
CA LYS A 70 5.89 15.63 -0.34
C LYS A 70 6.05 15.45 -1.86
N PHE A 71 5.98 14.21 -2.34
CA PHE A 71 6.07 13.93 -3.77
C PHE A 71 4.92 14.54 -4.57
N ILE A 72 3.69 14.50 -4.06
CA ILE A 72 2.52 15.14 -4.68
C ILE A 72 2.63 16.68 -4.66
N GLU A 73 3.25 17.24 -3.61
CA GLU A 73 3.52 18.67 -3.52
C GLU A 73 4.51 19.13 -4.61
N GLU A 74 5.55 18.34 -4.86
CA GLU A 74 6.57 18.57 -5.88
C GLU A 74 6.09 18.24 -7.32
N HIS A 75 5.17 17.28 -7.46
CA HIS A 75 4.66 16.79 -8.76
C HIS A 75 3.13 16.72 -8.79
N LYS A 76 2.49 17.80 -9.26
CA LYS A 76 1.02 17.93 -9.30
C LYS A 76 0.31 16.95 -10.22
N ILE A 77 0.97 16.55 -11.30
CA ILE A 77 0.55 15.46 -12.19
C ILE A 77 1.51 14.30 -11.94
N SER A 78 1.03 13.23 -11.34
CA SER A 78 1.90 12.14 -10.92
C SER A 78 1.18 10.82 -10.68
N ASN A 79 1.96 9.73 -10.64
CA ASN A 79 1.50 8.41 -10.26
C ASN A 79 2.03 8.02 -8.87
N ILE A 80 1.16 7.44 -8.05
CA ILE A 80 1.50 6.75 -6.81
C ILE A 80 1.22 5.26 -7.00
N VAL A 81 2.28 4.44 -7.00
CA VAL A 81 2.19 3.01 -7.31
C VAL A 81 2.56 2.20 -6.07
N LEU A 82 1.59 1.47 -5.52
CA LEU A 82 1.77 0.59 -4.37
C LEU A 82 1.90 -0.86 -4.84
N LEU A 83 3.11 -1.41 -4.69
CA LEU A 83 3.46 -2.78 -5.07
C LEU A 83 3.33 -3.71 -3.85
N GLY A 84 2.49 -4.73 -3.97
CA GLY A 84 1.99 -5.49 -2.83
C GLY A 84 1.02 -4.66 -1.99
N ILE A 85 0.01 -4.05 -2.64
CA ILE A 85 -0.88 -3.07 -2.01
C ILE A 85 -1.66 -3.64 -0.82
N GLY A 86 -1.97 -4.93 -0.83
CA GLY A 86 -2.73 -5.58 0.23
C GLY A 86 -3.99 -4.81 0.66
N LEU A 87 -4.14 -4.62 1.98
CA LEU A 87 -5.22 -3.82 2.59
C LEU A 87 -4.76 -2.39 2.93
N GLU A 88 -3.86 -1.82 2.13
CA GLU A 88 -3.39 -0.45 2.34
C GLU A 88 -4.47 0.61 2.08
N THR A 89 -4.45 1.67 2.88
CA THR A 89 -5.43 2.77 2.90
C THR A 89 -4.78 4.15 2.73
N ALA A 90 -3.54 4.18 2.21
CA ALA A 90 -2.84 5.42 1.86
C ALA A 90 -3.68 6.31 0.93
N TYR A 91 -4.40 5.74 -0.04
CA TYR A 91 -5.34 6.49 -0.88
C TYR A 91 -6.27 7.37 -0.03
N ASP A 92 -6.92 6.80 0.99
CA ASP A 92 -7.92 7.52 1.79
C ASP A 92 -7.25 8.61 2.65
N ARG A 93 -6.14 8.25 3.32
CA ARG A 93 -5.41 9.20 4.19
C ARG A 93 -4.80 10.36 3.40
N ILE A 94 -4.29 10.10 2.20
CA ILE A 94 -3.63 11.10 1.37
C ILE A 94 -4.67 11.98 0.66
N THR A 95 -5.72 11.40 0.07
CA THR A 95 -6.77 12.20 -0.59
C THR A 95 -7.51 13.10 0.39
N GLN A 96 -7.70 12.69 1.65
CA GLN A 96 -8.24 13.54 2.70
C GLN A 96 -7.35 14.77 3.00
N LYS A 97 -6.02 14.63 2.91
CA LYS A 97 -5.06 15.69 3.22
C LYS A 97 -4.74 16.60 2.04
N CYS A 98 -4.56 16.03 0.85
CA CYS A 98 -4.09 16.73 -0.35
C CYS A 98 -5.20 17.02 -1.36
N GLY A 99 -6.39 16.44 -1.19
CA GLY A 99 -7.39 16.35 -2.25
C GLY A 99 -7.03 15.27 -3.28
N LEU A 100 -7.91 15.07 -4.25
CA LEU A 100 -7.72 14.07 -5.31
C LEU A 100 -6.69 14.52 -6.37
N GLY A 101 -6.76 15.79 -6.79
CA GLY A 101 -5.81 16.38 -7.74
C GLY A 101 -5.70 15.63 -9.06
N GLU A 102 -4.57 15.81 -9.75
CA GLU A 102 -4.19 15.05 -10.96
C GLU A 102 -3.22 13.91 -10.59
N VAL A 103 -3.54 13.21 -9.50
CA VAL A 103 -2.75 12.10 -8.96
C VAL A 103 -3.45 10.78 -9.27
N ASN A 104 -2.75 9.86 -9.95
CA ASN A 104 -3.25 8.52 -10.22
C ASN A 104 -2.69 7.53 -9.19
N TYR A 105 -3.55 6.69 -8.64
CA TYR A 105 -3.18 5.64 -7.70
C TYR A 105 -3.26 4.28 -8.38
N TYR A 106 -2.18 3.50 -8.28
CA TYR A 106 -2.13 2.14 -8.79
C TYR A 106 -1.83 1.18 -7.65
N GLY A 107 -2.66 0.16 -7.49
CA GLY A 107 -2.43 -0.92 -6.55
C GLY A 107 -2.15 -2.21 -7.28
N ILE A 108 -0.96 -2.76 -7.10
CA ILE A 108 -0.55 -4.03 -7.71
C ILE A 108 -0.46 -5.07 -6.60
N ASP A 109 -1.09 -6.22 -6.81
CA ASP A 109 -0.95 -7.40 -5.96
C ASP A 109 -1.38 -8.66 -6.70
N LEU A 110 -1.16 -9.82 -6.09
CA LEU A 110 -1.63 -11.10 -6.63
C LEU A 110 -3.16 -11.09 -6.79
N PRO A 111 -3.70 -11.80 -7.79
CA PRO A 111 -5.14 -11.80 -8.09
C PRO A 111 -6.02 -12.06 -6.86
N GLU A 112 -5.68 -13.04 -6.03
CA GLU A 112 -6.41 -13.37 -4.82
C GLU A 112 -6.43 -12.24 -3.79
N VAL A 113 -5.35 -11.45 -3.70
CA VAL A 113 -5.27 -10.30 -2.80
C VAL A 113 -6.10 -9.14 -3.32
N ILE A 114 -6.08 -8.90 -4.64
CA ILE A 114 -6.93 -7.89 -5.28
C ILE A 114 -8.43 -8.22 -5.09
N GLU A 115 -8.82 -9.48 -5.26
CA GLU A 115 -10.20 -9.92 -5.03
C GLU A 115 -10.63 -9.76 -3.56
N ILE A 116 -9.73 -10.04 -2.61
CA ILE A 116 -9.99 -9.77 -1.19
C ILE A 116 -10.12 -8.28 -0.93
N ARG A 117 -9.22 -7.45 -1.45
CA ARG A 117 -9.24 -5.99 -1.30
C ARG A 117 -10.60 -5.43 -1.76
N LYS A 118 -11.12 -5.87 -2.90
CA LYS A 118 -12.43 -5.43 -3.43
C LYS A 118 -13.62 -5.73 -2.51
N LYS A 119 -13.52 -6.70 -1.60
CA LYS A 119 -14.57 -6.97 -0.59
C LYS A 119 -14.60 -5.92 0.52
N TYR A 120 -13.43 -5.34 0.83
CA TYR A 120 -13.28 -4.38 1.93
C TYR A 120 -13.49 -2.94 1.50
N PHE A 121 -13.10 -2.57 0.29
CA PHE A 121 -13.16 -1.20 -0.20
C PHE A 121 -14.16 -1.04 -1.34
N THR A 122 -14.86 0.10 -1.36
CA THR A 122 -15.65 0.52 -2.51
C THR A 122 -14.74 1.07 -3.60
N GLU A 123 -15.26 1.16 -4.83
CA GLU A 123 -14.55 1.80 -5.93
C GLU A 123 -14.13 3.24 -5.57
N ARG A 124 -12.90 3.58 -5.96
CA ARG A 124 -12.25 4.87 -5.69
C ARG A 124 -11.91 5.55 -7.00
N LYS A 125 -12.02 6.88 -7.03
CA LYS A 125 -11.68 7.67 -8.22
C LYS A 125 -10.17 7.70 -8.40
N GLN A 126 -9.71 7.62 -9.65
CA GLN A 126 -8.28 7.62 -9.98
C GLN A 126 -7.49 6.51 -9.26
N GLU A 127 -8.14 5.45 -8.76
CA GLU A 127 -7.50 4.22 -8.29
C GLU A 127 -7.69 3.14 -9.37
N THR A 128 -6.59 2.51 -9.78
CA THR A 128 -6.61 1.32 -10.64
C THR A 128 -5.96 0.16 -9.90
N LEU A 129 -6.71 -0.93 -9.75
CA LEU A 129 -6.22 -2.17 -9.15
C LEU A 129 -5.79 -3.13 -10.25
N ILE A 130 -4.52 -3.52 -10.24
CA ILE A 130 -3.90 -4.38 -11.24
C ILE A 130 -3.55 -5.70 -10.56
N ALA A 131 -4.19 -6.78 -11.01
CA ALA A 131 -3.87 -8.13 -10.56
C ALA A 131 -2.63 -8.66 -11.31
N GLY A 132 -1.59 -9.05 -10.57
CA GLY A 132 -0.36 -9.59 -11.14
C GLY A 132 0.79 -9.67 -10.14
N ASP A 133 1.84 -10.42 -10.48
CA ASP A 133 3.08 -10.43 -9.71
C ASP A 133 3.86 -9.14 -9.99
N MET A 134 4.21 -8.40 -8.93
CA MET A 134 5.01 -7.18 -9.04
C MET A 134 6.36 -7.41 -9.73
N PHE A 135 6.95 -8.61 -9.60
CA PHE A 135 8.25 -8.93 -10.17
C PHE A 135 8.22 -9.14 -11.69
N GLU A 136 7.07 -9.52 -12.27
CA GLU A 136 6.92 -9.81 -13.70
C GLU A 136 6.81 -8.54 -14.56
N MET A 137 6.67 -7.36 -13.95
CA MET A 137 6.68 -6.04 -14.61
C MET A 137 5.58 -5.79 -15.65
N GLU A 138 4.74 -6.77 -16.02
CA GLU A 138 3.62 -6.63 -16.98
C GLU A 138 2.62 -5.55 -16.56
N TRP A 139 2.42 -5.35 -15.25
CA TRP A 139 1.56 -4.32 -14.68
C TRP A 139 1.90 -2.89 -15.14
N LYS A 140 3.16 -2.64 -15.55
CA LYS A 140 3.60 -1.32 -16.00
C LYS A 140 2.88 -0.86 -17.27
N GLU A 141 2.40 -1.80 -18.10
CA GLU A 141 1.74 -1.49 -19.37
C GLU A 141 0.40 -0.76 -19.18
N GLN A 142 -0.14 -0.80 -17.96
CA GLN A 142 -1.38 -0.12 -17.56
C GLN A 142 -1.12 1.25 -16.92
N ILE A 143 0.14 1.69 -16.86
CA ILE A 143 0.57 2.93 -16.21
C ILE A 143 1.25 3.83 -17.23
N ASP A 144 0.93 5.12 -17.21
CA ASP A 144 1.69 6.11 -17.97
C ASP A 144 3.04 6.36 -17.30
N THR A 145 4.08 5.68 -17.77
CA THR A 145 5.45 5.80 -17.23
C THR A 145 6.17 7.07 -17.69
N SER A 146 5.52 7.94 -18.47
CA SER A 146 6.12 9.21 -18.95
C SER A 146 6.02 10.35 -17.95
N ILE A 147 5.15 10.23 -16.94
CA ILE A 147 4.96 11.22 -15.87
C ILE A 147 5.68 10.80 -14.56
N PRO A 148 5.96 11.75 -13.66
CA PRO A 148 6.59 11.45 -12.38
C PRO A 148 5.85 10.34 -11.63
N THR A 149 6.57 9.31 -11.23
CA THR A 149 6.00 8.12 -10.59
C THR A 149 6.74 7.79 -9.30
N LEU A 150 6.02 7.72 -8.19
CA LEU A 150 6.52 7.21 -6.92
C LEU A 150 6.12 5.74 -6.76
N LEU A 151 7.12 4.87 -6.77
CA LEU A 151 6.96 3.43 -6.54
C LEU A 151 7.18 3.11 -5.06
N ILE A 152 6.25 2.37 -4.46
CA ILE A 152 6.22 2.07 -3.03
C ILE A 152 6.12 0.57 -2.83
N VAL A 153 7.07 0.00 -2.10
CA VAL A 153 7.08 -1.41 -1.70
C VAL A 153 7.09 -1.48 -0.18
N SER A 154 5.99 -1.89 0.45
CA SER A 154 5.86 -1.86 1.92
C SER A 154 5.72 -3.25 2.52
N GLY A 155 6.80 -3.74 3.14
CA GLY A 155 6.80 -5.03 3.82
C GLY A 155 6.78 -6.25 2.89
N VAL A 156 7.23 -6.11 1.64
CA VAL A 156 7.27 -7.21 0.66
C VAL A 156 8.66 -7.82 0.55
N PHE A 157 9.71 -7.00 0.41
CA PHE A 157 11.07 -7.47 0.14
C PHE A 157 11.63 -8.43 1.20
N GLN A 158 11.18 -8.36 2.45
CA GLN A 158 11.61 -9.27 3.53
C GLN A 158 11.30 -10.76 3.28
N TYR A 159 10.45 -11.07 2.28
CA TYR A 159 10.08 -12.44 1.92
C TYR A 159 10.85 -13.00 0.71
N PHE A 160 11.77 -12.22 0.13
CA PHE A 160 12.47 -12.58 -1.10
C PHE A 160 13.99 -12.51 -0.92
N PHE A 161 14.71 -13.29 -1.73
CA PHE A 161 16.16 -13.25 -1.77
C PHE A 161 16.66 -11.93 -2.38
N GLU A 162 17.85 -11.52 -1.94
CA GLU A 162 18.48 -10.25 -2.31
C GLU A 162 18.68 -10.10 -3.83
N ASP A 163 19.08 -11.17 -4.50
CA ASP A 163 19.29 -11.20 -5.95
C ASP A 163 18.00 -10.85 -6.72
N LYS A 164 16.87 -11.45 -6.33
CA LYS A 164 15.55 -11.14 -6.90
C LYS A 164 15.17 -9.67 -6.69
N ILE A 165 15.45 -9.11 -5.51
CA ILE A 165 15.16 -7.69 -5.19
C ILE A 165 16.04 -6.76 -6.02
N ILE A 166 17.33 -7.05 -6.13
CA ILE A 166 18.27 -6.24 -6.91
C ILE A 166 17.89 -6.26 -8.40
N GLU A 167 17.55 -7.43 -8.93
CA GLU A 167 17.08 -7.54 -10.32
C GLU A 167 15.81 -6.73 -10.55
N PHE A 168 14.84 -6.81 -9.64
CA PHE A 168 13.62 -6.02 -9.69
C PHE A 168 13.91 -4.51 -9.72
N ILE A 169 14.76 -4.01 -8.81
CA ILE A 169 15.14 -2.59 -8.77
C ILE A 169 15.84 -2.17 -10.07
N LYS A 170 16.70 -3.02 -10.65
CA LYS A 170 17.32 -2.75 -11.96
C LYS A 170 16.27 -2.65 -13.07
N ASN A 171 15.25 -3.50 -13.04
CA ASN A 171 14.17 -3.47 -14.01
C ASN A 171 13.30 -2.22 -13.85
N LEU A 172 12.99 -1.80 -12.62
CA LEU A 172 12.32 -0.52 -12.36
C LEU A 172 13.12 0.65 -12.94
N LYS A 173 14.43 0.73 -12.66
CA LYS A 173 15.30 1.81 -13.18
C LYS A 173 15.32 1.89 -14.72
N LYS A 174 15.21 0.76 -15.42
CA LYS A 174 15.17 0.74 -16.90
C LYS A 174 13.85 1.25 -17.48
N ASN A 175 12.75 1.12 -16.72
CA ASN A 175 11.40 1.38 -17.22
C ASN A 175 10.78 2.69 -16.71
N PHE A 176 11.32 3.28 -15.64
CA PHE A 176 10.84 4.53 -15.07
C PHE A 176 11.92 5.61 -15.13
N LEU A 177 11.50 6.83 -15.44
CA LEU A 177 12.38 8.00 -15.40
C LEU A 177 12.81 8.26 -13.95
N MET A 178 14.12 8.42 -13.72
CA MET A 178 14.60 8.88 -12.42
C MET A 178 14.34 10.38 -12.32
N VAL A 179 13.50 10.78 -11.36
CA VAL A 179 13.27 12.18 -11.04
C VAL A 179 14.41 12.63 -10.11
N SER A 180 15.13 13.67 -10.51
CA SER A 180 16.28 14.24 -9.80
C SER A 180 15.87 15.21 -8.70
#